data_AF-A0A1G1FQA7-F1
#
_entry.id   AF-A0A1G1FQA7-F1
#
_cell.length_a   1.000
_cell.length_b   1.000
_cell.length_c   1.000
_cell.angle_alpha   90.00
_cell.angle_beta   90.00
_cell.angle_gamma   90.00
#
_symmetry.space_group_name_H-M   'P 1'
#
loop_
_entity.id
_entity.type
_entity.pdbx_description
1 polymer ?
#
loop_
_entity_poly.entity_id
_entity_poly.type
_entity_poly.pdbx_seq_one_letter_code
_entity_poly.pdbx_strand_id
1 'polypeptide(L)'
;MRTGSHVNAQYKGQHKKEFRWFATLLGIPLFSINAERAARRVVEACRYGEAAVTLGMSARLLKAMNAQLPGLTAVLARLAARILPSPDAVKGSAGRTGWDSASAVPSFLTRTADQAIARNNEAGTRNGAGEERKKADTYEQIRMKTG
;
A
#
# COMPACT_ATOMS: atom_id res chain seq x y z
N MET A 1 -4.25 -4.93 -3.54
CA MET A 1 -5.71 -4.87 -3.73
C MET A 1 -6.17 -3.44 -3.43
N ARG A 2 -7.25 -2.95 -4.04
CA ARG A 2 -7.81 -1.62 -3.77
C ARG A 2 -8.64 -1.66 -2.49
N THR A 3 -7.96 -1.56 -1.36
CA THR A 3 -8.55 -1.47 -0.02
C THR A 3 -8.72 -0.03 0.44
N GLY A 4 -7.91 0.91 -0.07
CA GLY A 4 -7.89 2.29 0.42
C GLY A 4 -6.86 2.51 1.55
N SER A 5 -6.10 1.47 1.94
CA SER A 5 -5.13 1.55 3.03
C SER A 5 -3.89 2.39 2.72
N HIS A 6 -3.73 2.90 1.49
CA HIS A 6 -2.62 3.79 1.14
C HIS A 6 -2.56 5.05 1.98
N VAL A 7 -3.70 5.51 2.51
CA VAL A 7 -3.73 6.68 3.39
C VAL A 7 -3.26 6.37 4.82
N ASN A 8 -3.41 5.13 5.27
CA ASN A 8 -3.06 4.69 6.63
C ASN A 8 -1.70 3.98 6.70
N ALA A 9 -1.15 3.56 5.56
CA ALA A 9 0.16 2.95 5.48
C ALA A 9 1.25 3.91 5.99
N GLN A 10 2.24 3.32 6.67
CA GLN A 10 3.43 4.04 7.13
C GLN A 10 4.54 3.93 6.09
N TYR A 11 5.07 5.08 5.69
CA TYR A 11 6.16 5.22 4.73
C TYR A 11 7.39 5.79 5.43
N LYS A 12 8.57 5.29 5.09
CA LYS A 12 9.83 5.70 5.73
C LYS A 12 10.70 6.43 4.71
N GLY A 13 11.81 7.04 5.15
CA GLY A 13 12.76 7.71 4.25
C GLY A 13 12.10 8.70 3.29
N GLN A 14 12.03 8.36 2.00
CA GLN A 14 11.42 9.18 0.95
C GLN A 14 9.89 9.06 0.90
N HIS A 15 9.22 9.26 2.04
CA HIS A 15 7.80 8.95 2.26
C HIS A 15 6.84 9.47 1.16
N LYS A 16 7.05 10.68 0.61
CA LYS A 16 6.23 11.21 -0.50
C LYS A 16 6.39 10.40 -1.80
N LYS A 17 7.62 9.97 -2.12
CA LYS A 17 7.89 9.15 -3.32
C LYS A 17 7.40 7.72 -3.13
N GLU A 18 7.59 7.16 -1.94
CA GLU A 18 7.06 5.83 -1.59
C GLU A 18 5.53 5.81 -1.64
N PHE A 19 4.88 6.80 -1.04
CA PHE A 19 3.44 6.99 -1.12
C PHE A 19 2.99 7.12 -2.58
N ARG A 20 3.66 7.95 -3.39
CA ARG A 20 3.33 8.11 -4.81
C ARG A 20 3.40 6.80 -5.57
N TRP A 21 4.47 6.05 -5.38
CA TRP A 21 4.66 4.74 -6.01
C TRP A 21 3.53 3.78 -5.63
N PHE A 22 3.26 3.64 -4.34
CA PHE A 22 2.25 2.73 -3.81
C PHE A 22 0.83 3.10 -4.26
N ALA A 23 0.43 4.36 -4.08
CA ALA A 23 -0.90 4.84 -4.42
C ALA A 23 -1.17 4.77 -5.94
N THR A 24 -0.17 5.05 -6.77
CA THR A 24 -0.29 4.93 -8.24
C THR A 24 -0.55 3.48 -8.65
N LEU A 25 0.21 2.51 -8.11
CA LEU A 25 0.01 1.09 -8.43
C LEU A 25 -1.36 0.58 -7.97
N LEU A 26 -1.87 1.09 -6.85
CA LEU A 26 -3.22 0.78 -6.39
C LEU A 26 -4.30 1.35 -7.30
N GLY A 27 -4.06 2.54 -7.87
CA GLY A 27 -5.00 3.22 -8.75
C GLY A 27 -5.21 2.58 -10.12
N ILE A 28 -4.26 1.76 -10.61
CA ILE A 28 -4.32 1.16 -11.95
C ILE A 28 -5.15 -0.14 -11.93
N PRO A 29 -6.32 -0.21 -12.61
CA PRO A 29 -7.24 -1.34 -12.51
C PRO A 29 -6.67 -2.68 -12.97
N LEU A 30 -5.68 -2.68 -13.86
CA LEU A 30 -5.03 -3.89 -14.37
C LEU A 30 -4.03 -4.49 -13.36
N PHE A 31 -3.37 -3.64 -12.58
CA PHE A 31 -2.39 -4.05 -11.58
C PHE A 31 -2.99 -4.34 -10.21
N SER A 32 -4.21 -3.85 -9.94
CA SER A 32 -4.89 -4.06 -8.68
C SER A 32 -6.26 -4.72 -8.86
N ILE A 33 -6.83 -5.28 -7.79
CA ILE A 33 -8.16 -5.89 -7.76
C ILE A 33 -9.00 -5.21 -6.68
N ASN A 34 -10.31 -5.06 -6.90
CA ASN A 34 -11.26 -4.56 -5.90
C ASN A 34 -11.30 -5.53 -4.68
N ALA A 35 -11.34 -4.97 -3.47
CA ALA A 35 -11.29 -5.74 -2.22
C ALA A 35 -12.49 -6.70 -2.05
N GLU A 36 -13.72 -6.26 -2.32
CA GLU A 36 -14.93 -7.09 -2.24
C GLU A 36 -14.86 -8.29 -3.21
N ARG A 37 -14.41 -8.04 -4.46
CA ARG A 37 -14.23 -9.11 -5.45
C ARG A 37 -13.16 -10.11 -5.00
N ALA A 38 -12.06 -9.62 -4.41
CA ALA A 38 -11.03 -10.48 -3.86
C ALA A 38 -11.57 -11.33 -2.70
N ALA A 39 -12.30 -10.71 -1.76
CA ALA A 39 -12.90 -11.39 -0.62
C ALA A 39 -13.89 -12.49 -1.05
N ARG A 40 -14.81 -12.18 -1.98
CA ARG A 40 -15.74 -13.18 -2.53
C ARG A 40 -15.01 -14.38 -3.11
N ARG A 41 -13.94 -14.14 -3.86
CA ARG A 41 -13.18 -15.22 -4.50
C ARG A 41 -12.39 -16.06 -3.49
N VAL A 42 -11.89 -15.46 -2.42
CA VAL A 42 -11.27 -16.19 -1.31
C VAL A 42 -12.31 -17.06 -0.60
N VAL A 43 -13.50 -16.52 -0.29
CA VAL A 43 -14.58 -17.29 0.35
C VAL A 43 -15.05 -18.45 -0.54
N GLU A 44 -15.19 -18.22 -1.85
CA GLU A 44 -15.52 -19.29 -2.81
C GLU A 44 -14.44 -20.38 -2.84
N ALA A 45 -13.17 -20.00 -2.89
CA ALA A 45 -12.05 -20.94 -2.87
C ALA A 45 -12.07 -21.80 -1.58
N CYS A 46 -12.32 -21.19 -0.42
CA CYS A 46 -12.50 -21.91 0.84
C CYS A 46 -13.68 -22.89 0.78
N ARG A 47 -14.82 -22.45 0.22
CA ARG A 47 -16.02 -23.31 0.07
C ARG A 47 -15.76 -24.54 -0.79
N TYR A 48 -14.94 -24.41 -1.82
CA TYR A 48 -14.59 -25.50 -2.74
C TYR A 48 -13.32 -26.29 -2.33
N GLY A 49 -12.70 -25.94 -1.20
CA GLY A 49 -11.47 -26.61 -0.73
C GLY A 49 -10.25 -26.36 -1.62
N GLU A 50 -10.20 -25.23 -2.33
CA GLU A 50 -9.04 -24.88 -3.14
C GLU A 50 -7.82 -24.55 -2.25
N ALA A 51 -6.68 -25.21 -2.48
CA ALA A 51 -5.46 -25.00 -1.71
C ALA A 51 -4.81 -23.61 -1.93
N ALA A 52 -5.04 -22.98 -3.08
CA ALA A 52 -4.49 -21.66 -3.40
C ALA A 52 -5.34 -20.92 -4.44
N VAL A 53 -5.57 -19.62 -4.21
CA VAL A 53 -6.33 -18.76 -5.13
C VAL A 53 -5.42 -17.66 -5.73
N THR A 54 -5.36 -17.57 -7.06
CA THR A 54 -4.64 -16.49 -7.75
C THR A 54 -5.60 -15.33 -8.08
N LEU A 55 -5.38 -14.19 -7.41
CA LEU A 55 -6.25 -13.01 -7.44
C LEU A 55 -5.73 -11.95 -8.42
N GLY A 56 -6.60 -11.48 -9.30
CA GLY A 56 -6.28 -10.42 -10.26
C GLY A 56 -5.64 -10.96 -11.55
N MET A 57 -5.71 -10.16 -12.61
CA MET A 57 -5.18 -10.55 -13.92
C MET A 57 -3.65 -10.48 -13.96
N SER A 58 -3.07 -9.44 -13.37
CA SER A 58 -1.62 -9.26 -13.24
C SER A 58 -0.94 -10.44 -12.53
N ALA A 59 -1.51 -10.92 -11.42
CA ALA A 59 -0.94 -12.05 -10.68
C ALA A 59 -1.00 -13.37 -11.48
N ARG A 60 -2.08 -13.58 -12.25
CA ARG A 60 -2.21 -14.76 -13.13
C ARG A 60 -1.18 -14.72 -14.26
N LEU A 61 -1.03 -13.56 -14.89
CA LEU A 61 -0.02 -13.36 -15.93
C LEU A 61 1.38 -13.57 -15.39
N LEU A 62 1.71 -12.97 -14.24
CA LEU A 62 3.02 -13.12 -13.63
C LEU A 62 3.32 -14.58 -13.25
N LYS A 63 2.32 -15.30 -12.72
CA LYS A 63 2.44 -16.74 -12.45
C LYS A 63 2.74 -17.53 -13.73
N ALA A 64 2.03 -17.26 -14.81
CA ALA A 64 2.24 -17.93 -16.10
C ALA A 64 3.61 -17.60 -16.70
N MET A 65 4.00 -16.31 -16.69
CA MET A 65 5.32 -15.87 -17.17
C MET A 65 6.46 -16.46 -16.35
N ASN A 66 6.33 -16.52 -15.02
CA ASN A 66 7.37 -17.11 -14.18
C ASN A 66 7.49 -18.63 -14.40
N ALA A 67 6.39 -19.31 -14.72
CA ALA A 67 6.40 -20.73 -15.03
C ALA A 67 7.05 -21.04 -16.39
N GLN A 68 6.86 -20.18 -17.39
CA GLN A 68 7.36 -20.41 -18.77
C GLN A 68 8.73 -19.76 -19.02
N LEU A 69 8.98 -18.58 -18.45
CA LEU A 69 10.11 -17.70 -18.72
C LEU A 69 10.67 -17.11 -17.41
N PRO A 70 11.20 -17.94 -16.49
CA PRO A 70 11.70 -17.47 -15.20
C PRO A 70 12.84 -16.45 -15.34
N GLY A 71 13.72 -16.60 -16.34
CA GLY A 71 14.80 -15.66 -16.62
C GLY A 71 14.30 -14.28 -17.02
N LEU A 72 13.30 -14.20 -17.90
CA LEU A 72 12.68 -12.93 -18.28
C LEU A 72 12.01 -12.26 -17.08
N THR A 73 11.33 -13.06 -16.25
CA THR A 73 10.67 -12.58 -15.03
C THR A 73 11.69 -11.95 -14.07
N ALA A 74 12.86 -12.58 -13.89
CA ALA A 74 13.94 -12.04 -13.07
C ALA A 74 14.50 -10.71 -13.63
N VAL A 75 14.68 -10.60 -14.95
CA VAL A 75 15.13 -9.36 -15.60
C VAL A 75 14.11 -8.24 -15.39
N LEU A 76 12.82 -8.51 -15.58
CA LEU A 76 11.75 -7.54 -15.36
C LEU A 76 11.68 -7.10 -13.89
N ALA A 77 11.83 -8.04 -12.95
CA ALA A 77 11.88 -7.72 -11.52
C ALA A 77 13.08 -6.82 -11.17
N ARG A 78 14.25 -7.08 -11.77
CA ARG A 78 15.45 -6.24 -11.59
C ARG A 78 15.27 -4.84 -12.16
N LEU A 79 14.62 -4.70 -13.32
CA LEU A 79 14.28 -3.40 -13.89
C LEU A 79 13.28 -2.65 -13.01
N ALA A 80 12.26 -3.35 -12.50
CA ALA A 80 11.29 -2.79 -11.57
C ALA A 80 11.94 -2.32 -10.26
N ALA A 81 12.91 -3.08 -9.72
CA ALA A 81 13.64 -2.67 -8.51
C ALA A 81 14.45 -1.37 -8.73
N ARG A 82 14.88 -1.09 -9.96
CA ARG A 82 15.68 0.10 -10.28
C ARG A 82 14.86 1.38 -10.42
N ILE A 83 13.56 1.26 -10.68
CA ILE A 83 12.62 2.39 -10.74
C ILE A 83 11.96 2.69 -9.39
N LEU A 84 12.13 1.81 -8.39
CA LEU A 84 11.67 2.06 -7.04
C LEU A 84 12.43 3.24 -6.40
N PRO A 85 11.78 4.01 -5.51
CA PRO A 85 12.47 5.04 -4.73
C PRO A 85 13.66 4.44 -3.97
N SER A 86 14.84 5.06 -4.09
CA SER A 86 16.03 4.60 -3.38
C SER A 86 15.82 4.68 -1.85
N PRO A 87 16.35 3.73 -1.08
CA PRO A 87 16.39 3.86 0.37
C PRO A 87 17.13 5.14 0.77
N ASP A 88 16.54 5.96 1.63
CA ASP A 88 17.23 7.11 2.22
C ASP A 88 17.64 6.72 3.63
N ALA A 89 18.93 6.43 3.82
CA ALA A 89 19.49 6.01 5.10
C ALA A 89 19.66 7.18 6.09
N VAL A 90 19.57 8.43 5.60
CA VAL A 90 19.87 9.65 6.38
C VAL A 90 18.57 10.26 6.94
N LYS A 91 17.46 10.20 6.21
CA LYS A 91 16.15 10.56 6.75
C LYS A 91 15.64 9.41 7.62
N GLY A 92 15.67 9.63 8.94
CA GLY A 92 15.42 8.62 9.98
C GLY A 92 14.22 7.70 9.78
N SER A 93 14.23 6.61 10.54
CA SER A 93 13.29 5.47 10.48
C SER A 93 11.84 5.78 10.89
N ALA A 94 11.54 7.02 11.27
CA ALA A 94 10.22 7.46 11.70
C ALA A 94 9.22 7.38 10.52
N GLY A 95 8.20 6.54 10.68
CA GLY A 95 7.14 6.36 9.69
C GLY A 95 6.25 7.60 9.62
N ARG A 96 5.93 8.05 8.41
CA ARG A 96 4.87 9.04 8.15
C ARG A 96 3.69 8.36 7.51
N THR A 97 2.48 8.79 7.86
CA THR A 97 1.28 8.20 7.27
C THR A 97 1.06 8.68 5.84
N GLY A 98 0.36 7.88 5.04
CA GLY A 98 -0.03 8.28 3.69
C GLY A 98 -0.85 9.56 3.65
N TRP A 99 -1.67 9.83 4.67
CA TRP A 99 -2.37 11.11 4.86
C TRP A 99 -1.44 12.32 4.82
N ASP A 100 -0.26 12.22 5.42
CA ASP A 100 0.75 13.30 5.45
C ASP A 100 1.48 13.44 4.10
N SER A 101 1.24 12.50 3.18
CA SER A 101 1.91 12.39 1.88
C SER A 101 0.94 12.50 0.70
N ALA A 102 -0.36 12.66 0.96
CA ALA A 102 -1.45 12.57 -0.02
C ALA A 102 -1.34 13.56 -1.19
N SER A 103 -0.75 14.74 -0.96
CA SER A 103 -0.58 15.77 -2.00
C SER A 103 0.44 15.40 -3.09
N ALA A 104 1.09 14.23 -3.00
CA ALA A 104 2.16 13.82 -3.91
C ALA A 104 1.67 13.10 -5.18
N VAL A 105 0.37 12.86 -5.35
CA VAL A 105 -0.19 12.13 -6.51
C VAL A 105 -1.41 12.86 -7.08
N PRO A 106 -1.52 13.01 -8.41
CA PRO A 106 -2.74 13.48 -9.06
C PRO A 106 -3.96 12.60 -8.73
N SER A 107 -5.08 13.22 -8.37
CA SER A 107 -6.30 12.53 -7.92
C SER A 107 -6.91 11.59 -8.95
N PHE A 108 -6.72 11.84 -10.25
CA PHE A 108 -7.23 10.95 -11.29
C PHE A 108 -6.53 9.59 -11.30
N LEU A 109 -5.24 9.54 -10.92
CA LEU A 109 -4.47 8.29 -10.83
C LEU A 109 -4.90 7.46 -9.64
N THR A 110 -5.29 8.10 -8.54
CA THR A 110 -5.67 7.41 -7.29
C THR A 110 -7.17 7.20 -7.16
N ARG A 111 -8.01 7.77 -8.05
CA ARG A 111 -9.47 7.77 -7.94
C ARG A 111 -10.09 6.43 -7.55
N THR A 112 -9.65 5.33 -8.17
CA THR A 112 -10.20 3.99 -7.89
C THR A 112 -9.74 3.43 -6.54
N ALA A 113 -8.56 3.84 -6.06
CA ALA A 113 -8.07 3.53 -4.73
C ALA A 113 -8.73 4.43 -3.67
N ASP A 114 -8.95 5.71 -3.98
CA ASP A 114 -9.58 6.68 -3.07
C ASP A 114 -11.05 6.33 -2.83
N GLN A 115 -11.77 5.85 -3.86
CA GLN A 115 -13.12 5.30 -3.70
C GLN A 115 -13.17 4.12 -2.72
N ALA A 116 -12.08 3.36 -2.59
CA ALA A 116 -12.01 2.23 -1.66
C ALA A 116 -11.87 2.69 -0.19
N ILE A 117 -11.39 3.92 0.05
CA ILE A 117 -11.26 4.47 1.42
C ILE A 117 -12.64 4.51 2.10
N ALA A 118 -13.63 5.07 1.41
CA ALA A 118 -14.98 5.18 1.93
C ALA A 118 -15.68 3.81 2.04
N ARG A 119 -15.48 2.93 1.04
CA ARG A 119 -16.11 1.60 1.02
C ARG A 119 -15.62 0.68 2.15
N ASN A 120 -14.35 0.81 2.51
CA ASN A 120 -13.71 -0.07 3.49
C ASN A 120 -13.44 0.63 4.84
N ASN A 121 -14.09 1.76 5.10
CA ASN A 121 -13.97 2.51 6.37
C ASN A 121 -12.52 2.92 6.75
N GLU A 122 -11.66 3.15 5.76
CA GLU A 122 -10.25 3.53 5.96
C GLU A 122 -10.07 5.01 6.35
N ALA A 123 -11.15 5.80 6.42
CA ALA A 123 -11.10 7.20 6.86
C ALA A 123 -11.11 7.34 8.40
N GLY A 124 -11.74 6.42 9.12
CA GLY A 124 -11.93 6.50 10.58
C GLY A 124 -10.63 6.37 11.38
N THR A 125 -9.66 5.65 10.84
CA THR A 125 -8.30 5.47 11.40
C THR A 125 -7.52 6.78 11.52
N ARG A 126 -7.77 7.78 10.66
CA ARG A 126 -7.13 9.11 10.80
C ARG A 126 -7.51 9.79 12.11
N ASN A 127 -8.78 9.65 12.52
CA ASN A 127 -9.31 10.29 13.72
C ASN A 127 -8.70 9.62 14.98
N GLY A 128 -8.62 8.29 15.01
CA GLY A 128 -7.97 7.55 16.10
C GLY A 128 -6.45 7.73 16.16
N ALA A 129 -5.75 7.69 15.01
CA ALA A 129 -4.31 7.93 14.94
C ALA A 129 -3.92 9.38 15.27
N GLY A 130 -4.84 10.33 15.09
CA GLY A 130 -4.66 11.71 15.56
C GLY A 130 -4.64 11.82 17.09
N GLU A 131 -5.48 11.03 17.78
CA GLU A 131 -5.48 10.94 19.24
C GLU A 131 -4.24 10.23 19.79
N GLU A 132 -3.83 9.12 19.17
CA GLU A 132 -2.62 8.40 19.58
C GLU A 132 -1.34 9.22 19.36
N ARG A 133 -1.24 9.96 18.25
CA ARG A 133 -0.11 10.88 18.01
C ARG A 133 -0.06 12.01 19.03
N LYS A 134 -1.20 12.62 19.37
CA LYS A 134 -1.26 13.63 20.44
C LYS A 134 -0.77 13.07 21.78
N LYS A 135 -1.13 11.83 22.10
CA LYS A 135 -0.64 11.15 23.32
C LYS A 135 0.87 10.93 23.25
N ALA A 136 1.41 10.42 22.14
CA ALA A 136 2.84 10.17 21.96
C ALA A 136 3.69 11.46 22.07
N ASP A 137 3.26 12.55 21.44
CA ASP A 137 3.93 13.86 21.56
C ASP A 137 3.89 14.38 23.00
N THR A 138 2.78 14.14 23.71
CA THR A 138 2.65 14.50 25.14
C THR A 138 3.63 13.72 26.00
N TYR A 139 3.82 12.42 25.75
CA TYR A 139 4.79 11.59 26.48
C TYR A 139 6.24 12.01 26.22
N GLU A 140 6.61 12.36 24.98
CA GLU A 140 7.95 12.90 24.69
C GLU A 140 8.20 14.24 25.36
N GLN A 141 7.19 15.14 25.38
CA GLN A 141 7.32 16.44 26.06
C GLN A 141 7.48 16.28 27.58
N ILE A 142 6.79 15.32 28.20
CA ILE A 142 6.95 15.02 29.63
C ILE A 142 8.35 14.44 29.90
N ARG A 143 8.82 13.52 29.05
CA ARG A 143 10.16 12.92 29.15
C ARG A 143 11.28 13.97 29.07
N MET A 144 11.16 14.96 28.17
CA MET A 144 12.16 16.03 28.05
C MET A 144 12.13 17.05 29.20
N LYS A 145 11.05 17.14 29.96
CA LYS A 145 10.94 18.05 31.12
C LYS A 145 11.39 17.44 32.45
N THR A 146 11.56 16.12 32.51
CA THR A 146 11.81 15.38 33.76
C THR A 146 13.23 14.77 33.81
N GLY A 147 14.11 15.14 32.88
CA GLY A 147 15.53 14.78 32.85
C GLY A 147 16.38 16.02 32.69
#